data_AF-A0A2V5TKN6-F1
#
_entry.id   AF-A0A2V5TKN6-F1
#
_cell.length_a   1.000
_cell.length_b   1.000
_cell.length_c   1.000
_cell.angle_alpha   90.00
_cell.angle_beta   90.00
_cell.angle_gamma   90.00
#
_symmetry.space_group_name_H-M   'P 1'
#
loop_
_entity.id
_entity.type
_entity.pdbx_description
1 polymer ?
#
loop_
_entity_poly.entity_id
_entity_poly.type
_entity_poly.pdbx_seq_one_letter_code
_entity_poly.pdbx_strand_id
1 'polypeptide(L)' 'ELTILLGSFGALLGMLFLNRLPRLHHPLLKHRRFALASHDKFFVVIETADPKYSETETRKLLESAGSRQIEVVEE' A
#
# COMPACT_ATOMS: atom_id res chain seq x y z
N GLU A 1 18.00 3.19 -32.78
CA GLU A 1 17.00 2.25 -32.21
C GLU A 1 17.38 1.74 -30.82
N LEU A 2 18.64 1.39 -30.56
CA LEU A 2 19.09 0.90 -29.24
C LEU A 2 18.86 1.89 -28.08
N THR A 3 18.92 3.20 -28.33
CA THR A 3 18.64 4.23 -27.31
C THR A 3 17.22 4.14 -26.76
N ILE A 4 16.24 3.81 -27.61
CA ILE A 4 14.84 3.65 -27.18
C ILE A 4 14.72 2.37 -26.35
N LEU A 5 15.37 1.29 -26.77
CA LEU A 5 15.39 0.03 -26.03
C LEU A 5 16.02 0.21 -24.63
N LEU A 6 17.21 0.79 -24.55
CA LEU A 6 17.90 1.07 -23.28
C LEU A 6 17.11 2.05 -22.40
N GLY A 7 16.51 3.07 -23.00
CA GLY A 7 15.63 4.01 -22.30
C GLY A 7 14.40 3.33 -21.70
N SER A 8 13.75 2.44 -22.46
CA SER A 8 12.57 1.70 -21.99
C SER A 8 12.88 0.76 -20.83
N PHE A 9 14.02 0.06 -20.87
CA PHE A 9 14.48 -0.77 -19.74
C PHE A 9 14.89 0.07 -18.54
N GLY A 10 15.61 1.17 -18.75
CA GLY A 10 15.97 2.11 -17.67
C GLY A 10 14.74 2.68 -16.96
N ALA A 11 13.71 3.06 -17.72
CA ALA A 11 12.45 3.55 -17.16
C ALA A 11 11.69 2.46 -16.38
N LEU A 12 11.58 1.26 -16.95
CA LEU A 12 10.88 0.14 -16.29
C LEU A 12 11.59 -0.28 -15.00
N LEU A 13 12.89 -0.56 -15.08
CA LEU A 13 13.67 -1.00 -13.92
C LEU A 13 13.82 0.11 -12.88
N GLY A 14 13.99 1.36 -13.31
CA GLY A 14 14.02 2.53 -12.42
C GLY A 14 12.71 2.69 -11.65
N MET A 15 11.57 2.60 -12.34
CA MET A 15 10.24 2.69 -11.69
C MET A 15 10.03 1.56 -10.68
N LEU A 16 10.37 0.32 -11.04
CA LEU A 16 10.25 -0.82 -10.11
C LEU A 16 11.11 -0.62 -8.86
N PHE A 17 12.37 -0.21 -9.04
CA PHE A 17 13.30 0.01 -7.94
C PHE A 17 12.85 1.14 -7.00
N LEU A 18 12.46 2.29 -7.56
CA LEU A 18 12.02 3.45 -6.76
C LEU A 18 10.72 3.16 -6.00
N ASN A 19 9.82 2.36 -6.58
CA ASN A 19 8.59 1.93 -5.92
C ASN A 19 8.79 0.74 -4.96
N ARG A 20 10.04 0.30 -4.74
CA ARG A 20 10.39 -0.87 -3.89
C ARG A 20 9.66 -2.15 -4.31
N LEU A 21 9.47 -2.33 -5.61
CA LEU A 21 8.97 -3.56 -6.22
C LEU A 21 10.17 -4.43 -6.63
N PRO A 22 10.07 -5.79 -6.64
CA PRO A 22 8.88 -6.61 -6.45
C PRO A 22 8.63 -6.98 -4.97
N ARG A 23 7.50 -6.53 -4.41
CA ARG A 23 7.08 -6.87 -3.05
C ARG A 23 6.09 -8.04 -3.09
N LEU A 24 6.62 -9.25 -3.30
CA LEU A 24 5.82 -10.49 -3.48
C LEU A 24 5.03 -10.88 -2.22
N HIS A 25 5.48 -10.45 -1.04
CA HIS A 25 4.77 -10.62 0.21
C HIS A 25 4.56 -9.26 0.88
N HIS A 26 3.30 -8.95 1.18
CA HIS A 26 2.89 -7.79 1.96
C HIS A 26 1.80 -8.27 2.94
N PRO A 27 1.87 -7.92 4.24
CA PRO A 27 0.87 -8.37 5.24
C PRO A 27 -0.59 -8.16 4.83
N LEU A 28 -0.89 -7.05 4.14
CA LEU A 28 -2.19 -6.73 3.57
C LEU A 28 -2.74 -7.80 2.61
N LEU A 29 -1.87 -8.49 1.86
CA LEU A 29 -2.28 -9.55 0.92
C LEU A 29 -2.83 -10.80 1.63
N LYS A 30 -2.58 -10.98 2.94
CA LYS A 30 -3.15 -12.08 3.73
C LYS A 30 -4.66 -11.90 3.96
N HIS A 31 -5.15 -10.66 3.95
CA HIS A 31 -6.56 -10.37 4.17
C HIS A 31 -7.35 -10.56 2.88
N ARG A 32 -8.30 -11.52 2.87
CA ARG A 32 -9.19 -11.78 1.71
C ARG A 32 -9.88 -10.53 1.17
N ARG A 33 -10.19 -9.57 2.04
CA ARG A 33 -10.88 -8.32 1.68
C ARG A 33 -9.98 -7.38 0.89
N PHE A 34 -8.66 -7.44 1.07
CA PHE A 34 -7.71 -6.62 0.32
C PHE A 34 -7.69 -6.95 -1.18
N ALA A 35 -8.18 -8.12 -1.60
CA ALA A 35 -8.39 -8.42 -3.02
C ALA A 35 -9.36 -7.41 -3.69
N LEU A 36 -10.26 -6.80 -2.93
CA LEU A 36 -11.18 -5.77 -3.42
C LEU A 36 -10.50 -4.41 -3.66
N ALA A 37 -9.26 -4.22 -3.19
CA ALA A 37 -8.49 -2.99 -3.36
C ALA A 37 -8.20 -2.68 -4.84
N SER A 38 -8.06 -3.72 -5.65
CA SER A 38 -7.82 -3.59 -7.09
C SER A 38 -9.11 -3.63 -7.93
N HIS A 39 -10.28 -3.72 -7.30
CA HIS A 39 -11.55 -3.91 -8.01
C HIS A 39 -12.58 -2.83 -7.72
N ASP A 40 -13.08 -2.76 -6.48
CA ASP A 40 -14.30 -2.00 -6.14
C ASP A 40 -14.14 -1.10 -4.90
N LYS A 41 -13.06 -1.26 -4.13
CA LYS A 41 -12.93 -0.59 -2.83
C LYS A 41 -11.61 0.13 -2.69
N PHE A 42 -11.65 1.27 -1.99
CA PHE A 42 -10.48 2.01 -1.58
C PHE A 42 -10.07 1.59 -0.17
N PHE A 43 -8.76 1.48 0.04
CA PHE A 43 -8.16 1.13 1.32
C PHE A 43 -7.19 2.23 1.71
N VAL A 44 -7.27 2.68 2.96
CA VAL A 44 -6.30 3.58 3.58
C VAL A 44 -5.59 2.77 4.64
N VAL A 45 -4.26 2.72 4.55
CA VAL A 45 -3.41 1.98 5.47
C VAL A 45 -2.50 2.98 6.16
N ILE A 46 -2.44 2.88 7.48
CA ILE A 46 -1.56 3.69 8.32
C ILE A 46 -0.56 2.72 8.94
N GLU A 47 0.72 2.93 8.64
CA GLU A 47 1.79 2.09 9.18
C GLU A 47 2.09 2.47 10.63
N THR A 48 2.39 1.46 11.46
CA THR A 48 2.71 1.65 12.88
C THR A 48 4.12 2.21 13.12
N ALA A 49 4.94 2.31 12.06
CA ALA A 49 6.31 2.81 12.13
C ALA A 49 6.42 4.33 12.29
N ASP A 50 5.31 5.08 12.17
CA ASP A 50 5.29 6.52 12.40
C ASP A 50 5.44 6.83 13.90
N PRO A 51 6.37 7.71 14.33
CA PRO A 51 6.51 8.12 15.73
C PRO A 51 5.26 8.78 16.33
N LYS A 52 4.33 9.28 15.50
CA LYS A 52 3.04 9.84 15.94
C LYS A 52 1.91 8.82 15.91
N TYR A 53 2.18 7.58 15.56
CA TYR A 53 1.15 6.55 15.52
C TYR A 53 0.64 6.26 16.94
N SER A 54 -0.66 6.47 17.13
CA SER A 54 -1.42 6.01 18.29
C SER A 54 -2.63 5.24 17.78
N GLU A 55 -2.78 3.98 18.20
CA GLU A 55 -3.87 3.11 17.75
C GLU A 55 -5.24 3.73 18.06
N THR A 56 -5.38 4.31 19.25
CA THR A 56 -6.63 4.91 19.72
C THR A 56 -7.00 6.17 18.93
N GLU A 57 -6.02 7.04 18.65
CA GLU A 57 -6.25 8.26 17.87
C GLU A 57 -6.47 7.96 16.39
N THR A 58 -5.70 7.03 15.84
CA THR A 58 -5.81 6.60 14.45
C THR A 58 -7.17 5.97 14.17
N ARG A 59 -7.66 5.11 15.08
CA ARG A 59 -9.00 4.55 14.98
C ARG A 59 -10.07 5.65 14.99
N LYS A 60 -10.00 6.60 15.93
CA LYS A 60 -10.94 7.74 15.98
C LYS A 60 -10.88 8.59 14.72
N LEU A 61 -9.68 8.83 14.18
CA LEU A 61 -9.49 9.56 12.93
C LEU A 61 -10.20 8.85 11.77
N LEU A 62 -9.98 7.54 11.62
CA LEU A 62 -10.61 6.73 10.58
C LEU A 62 -12.14 6.64 10.74
N GLU A 63 -12.64 6.54 11.98
CA GLU A 63 -14.08 6.58 12.27
C GLU A 63 -14.68 7.93 11.87
N SER A 64 -14.04 9.04 12.24
CA SER A 64 -14.49 10.39 11.88
C SER A 64 -14.42 10.68 10.38
N ALA A 65 -13.47 10.07 9.67
CA ALA A 65 -13.33 10.16 8.22
C ALA A 65 -14.39 9.34 7.44
N GLY A 66 -15.28 8.64 8.13
CA GLY A 66 -16.34 7.84 7.51
C GLY A 66 -15.88 6.46 7.03
N SER A 67 -14.82 5.90 7.63
CA SER A 67 -14.38 4.55 7.30
C SER A 67 -15.48 3.54 7.60
N ARG A 68 -15.88 2.78 6.59
CA ARG A 68 -16.92 1.74 6.71
C ARG A 68 -16.44 0.54 7.53
N GLN A 69 -15.14 0.26 7.52
CA GLN A 69 -14.58 -0.89 8.22
C GLN A 69 -13.12 -0.63 8.56
N ILE A 70 -12.79 -0.83 9.83
CA ILE A 70 -11.45 -0.60 10.39
C ILE A 70 -10.96 -1.94 10.95
N GLU A 71 -9.85 -2.42 10.42
CA GLU A 71 -9.20 -3.66 10.84
C GLU A 71 -7.74 -3.36 11.17
N VAL A 72 -7.26 -3.94 12.27
CA VAL A 72 -5.84 -3.94 12.60
C VAL A 72 -5.20 -5.12 11.87
N VAL A 73 -4.15 -4.85 11.10
CA VAL A 73 -3.42 -5.86 10.34
C VAL A 73 -2.14 -6.18 11.12
N GLU A 74 -2.11 -7.36 11.71
CA GLU A 74 -0.90 -7.93 12.34
C GLU A 74 -0.13 -8.76 11.30
N GLU A 75 1.18 -8.86 11.48
CA GLU A 75 2.06 -9.57 10.54
C GLU A 75 1.93 -11.09 10.59
#